data_AF-A0A2M7GMV1-F1
#
_entry.id   AF-A0A2M7GMV1-F1
#
_cell.length_a   1.000
_cell.length_b   1.000
_cell.length_c   1.000
_cell.angle_alpha   90.00
_cell.angle_beta   90.00
_cell.angle_gamma   90.00
#
_symmetry.space_group_name_H-M   'P 1'
#
loop_
_entity.id
_entity.type
_entity.pdbx_description
1 polymer ?
#
loop_
_entity_poly.entity_id
_entity_poly.type
_entity_poly.pdbx_seq_one_letter_code
_entity_poly.pdbx_strand_id
1 'polypeptide(L)'
;MKRGLQIFLAVFSLAPLYFGITGILFGAAGLMPADDVIPEIDSQFRYLSGFYLGFTAIIWWFIPNIDRHIWLFRFVTLAIFLGGLARLHSYLTVGAPAPEMMAGIGIEMALPLVIIWQTALARKTARSGV
;
A
#
# COMPACT_ATOMS: atom_id res chain seq x y z
N MET A 1 7.25 -21.36 1.01
CA MET A 1 6.64 -20.45 0.02
C MET A 1 5.65 -19.47 0.65
N LYS A 2 4.66 -19.93 1.44
CA LYS A 2 3.81 -19.06 2.30
C LYS A 2 4.57 -18.02 3.10
N ARG A 3 5.65 -18.44 3.78
CA ARG A 3 6.53 -17.54 4.56
C ARG A 3 7.10 -16.38 3.72
N GLY A 4 7.38 -16.60 2.44
CA GLY A 4 7.89 -15.54 1.56
C GLY A 4 6.85 -14.44 1.32
N LEU A 5 5.60 -14.81 1.06
CA LEU A 5 4.50 -13.85 0.90
C LEU A 5 4.20 -13.12 2.22
N GLN A 6 4.29 -13.82 3.36
CA GLN A 6 4.13 -13.21 4.69
C GLN A 6 5.23 -12.19 4.98
N ILE A 7 6.50 -12.52 4.72
CA ILE A 7 7.63 -11.60 4.89
C ILE A 7 7.47 -10.41 3.95
N PHE A 8 7.14 -10.65 2.68
CA PHE A 8 6.91 -9.58 1.71
C PHE A 8 5.85 -8.59 2.22
N LEU A 9 4.69 -9.07 2.68
CA LEU A 9 3.64 -8.20 3.21
C LEU A 9 4.03 -7.51 4.51
N ALA A 10 4.76 -8.19 5.39
CA ALA A 10 5.24 -7.60 6.64
C ALA A 10 6.20 -6.43 6.36
N VAL A 11 7.13 -6.59 5.41
CA VAL A 11 8.06 -5.53 4.99
C VAL A 11 7.31 -4.44 4.22
N PHE A 12 6.45 -4.82 3.26
CA PHE A 12 5.71 -3.89 2.42
C PHE A 12 4.79 -2.97 3.25
N SER A 13 4.14 -3.53 4.28
CA SER A 13 3.26 -2.76 5.19
C SER A 13 4.00 -1.77 6.10
N LEU A 14 5.33 -1.80 6.17
CA LEU A 14 6.09 -0.75 6.85
C LEU A 14 6.00 0.60 6.14
N ALA A 15 5.81 0.61 4.81
CA ALA A 15 5.63 1.84 4.05
C ALA A 15 4.32 2.58 4.42
N PRO A 16 3.12 1.99 4.33
CA PRO A 16 1.90 2.66 4.80
C PRO A 16 1.93 2.94 6.31
N LEU A 17 2.61 2.13 7.13
CA LEU A 17 2.81 2.48 8.54
C LEU A 17 3.57 3.79 8.69
N TYR A 18 4.70 3.93 7.99
CA TYR A 18 5.52 5.13 8.00
C TYR A 18 4.74 6.36 7.51
N PHE A 19 4.03 6.25 6.38
CA PHE A 19 3.23 7.34 5.83
C PHE A 19 2.04 7.70 6.73
N GLY A 20 1.40 6.71 7.35
CA GLY A 20 0.30 6.95 8.27
C GLY A 20 0.75 7.68 9.55
N ILE A 21 1.86 7.26 10.16
CA ILE A 21 2.41 7.92 11.36
C ILE A 21 2.86 9.34 11.02
N THR A 22 3.71 9.49 10.00
CA THR A 22 4.26 10.82 9.66
C THR A 22 3.18 11.77 9.16
N GLY A 23 2.21 11.29 8.39
CA GLY A 23 1.12 12.12 7.89
C GLY A 23 0.11 12.53 8.97
N ILE A 24 -0.11 11.72 10.01
CA ILE A 24 -0.90 12.14 11.18
C ILE A 24 -0.13 13.15 12.03
N LEU A 25 1.19 13.00 12.20
CA LEU A 25 1.95 13.92 13.05
C LEU A 25 2.18 15.27 12.36
N PHE A 26 2.66 15.25 11.12
CA PHE A 26 3.12 16.44 10.41
C PHE A 26 2.06 17.03 9.46
N GLY A 27 1.05 16.26 9.06
CA GLY A 27 0.04 16.72 8.11
C GLY A 27 0.64 17.06 6.74
N ALA A 28 -0.02 17.95 6.01
CA ALA A 28 0.45 18.42 4.70
C ALA A 28 1.81 19.13 4.77
N ALA A 29 2.14 19.76 5.91
CA ALA A 29 3.43 20.44 6.13
C ALA A 29 4.66 19.52 5.99
N GLY A 30 4.48 18.20 6.04
CA GLY A 30 5.57 17.25 5.76
C GLY A 30 5.97 17.19 4.27
N LEU A 31 5.15 17.74 3.37
CA LEU A 31 5.34 17.69 1.91
C LEU A 31 5.28 19.06 1.23
N MET A 32 4.92 20.12 1.97
CA MET A 32 4.85 21.49 1.46
C MET A 32 5.32 22.49 2.51
N PRO A 33 5.75 23.71 2.12
CA PRO A 33 6.11 24.76 3.07
C PRO A 33 4.98 25.02 4.07
N ALA A 34 5.32 25.24 5.35
CA ALA A 34 4.33 25.42 6.41
C ALA A 34 3.39 26.60 6.17
N ASP A 35 3.89 27.68 5.57
CA ASP A 35 3.12 28.89 5.27
C ASP A 35 2.09 28.69 4.13
N ASP A 36 2.26 27.63 3.33
CA ASP A 36 1.36 27.32 2.21
C ASP A 36 0.24 26.32 2.61
N VAL A 37 0.23 25.82 3.84
CA VAL A 37 -0.70 24.76 4.28
C VAL A 37 -2.13 25.28 4.35
N ILE A 38 -2.98 24.73 3.49
CA ILE A 38 -4.41 25.01 3.45
C ILE A 38 -5.15 24.04 4.40
N PRO A 39 -6.00 24.51 5.34
CA PRO A 39 -6.66 23.66 6.34
C PRO A 39 -7.47 22.49 5.75
N GLU A 40 -8.16 22.70 4.64
CA GLU A 40 -8.95 21.68 3.96
C GLU A 40 -8.07 20.55 3.41
N ILE A 41 -6.90 20.91 2.86
CA ILE A 41 -5.93 19.95 2.34
C ILE A 41 -5.26 19.19 3.49
N ASP A 42 -4.87 19.88 4.56
CA ASP A 42 -4.27 19.26 5.74
C ASP A 42 -5.22 18.24 6.40
N SER A 43 -6.49 18.62 6.56
CA SER A 43 -7.53 17.73 7.09
C SER A 43 -7.69 16.47 6.23
N GLN A 44 -7.79 16.64 4.91
CA GLN A 44 -7.89 15.50 3.97
C GLN A 44 -6.63 14.61 4.01
N PHE A 45 -5.45 15.21 4.15
CA PHE A 45 -4.18 14.49 4.24
C PHE A 45 -4.09 13.66 5.52
N ARG A 46 -4.46 14.23 6.68
CA ARG A 46 -4.50 13.53 7.97
C ARG A 46 -5.53 12.40 7.97
N TYR A 47 -6.69 12.61 7.35
CA TYR A 47 -7.71 11.58 7.16
C TYR A 47 -7.16 10.39 6.35
N LEU A 48 -6.53 10.64 5.19
CA LEU A 48 -5.90 9.59 4.38
C LEU A 48 -4.75 8.88 5.12
N SER A 49 -4.02 9.60 5.96
CA SER A 49 -2.97 9.03 6.82
C SER A 49 -3.54 8.02 7.82
N GLY A 50 -4.72 8.30 8.38
CA GLY A 50 -5.48 7.33 9.18
C GLY A 50 -5.84 6.06 8.41
N PHE A 51 -6.22 6.18 7.13
CA PHE A 51 -6.47 5.01 6.28
C PHE A 51 -5.21 4.16 6.09
N TYR A 52 -4.03 4.76 5.93
CA TYR A 52 -2.78 4.00 5.83
C TYR A 52 -2.50 3.16 7.08
N LEU A 53 -2.77 3.71 8.28
CA LEU A 53 -2.68 2.93 9.52
C LEU A 53 -3.71 1.80 9.58
N GLY A 54 -4.96 2.08 9.18
CA GLY A 54 -6.00 1.05 9.09
C GLY A 54 -5.62 -0.09 8.14
N PHE A 55 -5.10 0.22 6.95
CA PHE A 55 -4.59 -0.77 6.00
C PHE A 55 -3.44 -1.59 6.60
N THR A 56 -2.50 -0.93 7.28
CA THR A 56 -1.38 -1.62 7.95
C THR A 56 -1.90 -2.61 8.99
N ALA A 57 -2.85 -2.19 9.84
CA ALA A 57 -3.45 -3.05 10.85
C ALA A 57 -4.17 -4.26 10.24
N ILE A 58 -4.95 -4.04 9.17
CA ILE A 58 -5.64 -5.11 8.43
C ILE A 58 -4.62 -6.10 7.87
N ILE A 59 -3.54 -5.61 7.22
CA ILE A 59 -2.48 -6.46 6.67
C ILE A 59 -1.86 -7.33 7.76
N TRP A 60 -1.44 -6.72 8.87
CA TRP A 60 -0.84 -7.45 9.99
C TRP A 60 -1.79 -8.48 10.60
N TRP A 61 -3.08 -8.17 10.68
CA TRP A 61 -4.08 -9.08 11.19
C TRP A 61 -4.23 -10.35 10.33
N PHE A 62 -4.25 -10.22 8.98
CA PHE A 62 -4.44 -11.39 8.12
C PHE A 62 -3.13 -12.11 7.76
N ILE A 63 -1.95 -11.50 7.88
CA ILE A 63 -0.65 -12.11 7.53
C ILE A 63 -0.48 -13.53 8.12
N PRO A 64 -0.71 -13.79 9.42
CA PRO A 64 -0.52 -15.12 10.02
C PRO A 64 -1.38 -16.20 9.33
N ASN A 65 -2.58 -15.81 8.88
CA ASN A 65 -3.60 -16.68 8.30
C ASN A 65 -3.91 -16.33 6.83
N ILE A 66 -2.90 -15.91 6.07
CA ILE A 66 -3.10 -15.37 4.71
C ILE A 66 -3.84 -16.32 3.76
N ASP A 67 -3.63 -17.63 3.88
CA ASP A 67 -4.30 -18.62 3.04
C ASP A 67 -5.82 -18.66 3.26
N ARG A 68 -6.27 -18.34 4.49
CA ARG A 68 -7.69 -18.26 4.83
C ARG A 68 -8.34 -16.94 4.37
N HIS A 69 -7.53 -15.92 4.09
CA HIS A 69 -7.98 -14.56 3.78
C HIS A 69 -7.55 -14.12 2.37
N ILE A 70 -7.53 -15.06 1.41
CA ILE A 70 -7.06 -14.81 0.05
C ILE A 70 -7.80 -13.67 -0.66
N TRP A 71 -9.10 -13.53 -0.43
CA TRP A 71 -9.91 -12.47 -1.02
C TRP A 71 -9.58 -11.11 -0.42
N LEU A 72 -9.34 -11.04 0.90
CA LEU A 72 -8.90 -9.82 1.57
C LEU A 72 -7.53 -9.39 1.06
N PHE A 73 -6.59 -10.33 0.91
CA PHE A 73 -5.28 -10.07 0.30
C PHE A 73 -5.42 -9.48 -1.12
N ARG A 74 -6.25 -10.11 -1.98
CA ARG A 74 -6.51 -9.62 -3.35
C ARG A 74 -7.15 -8.23 -3.35
N PHE A 75 -8.10 -7.99 -2.45
CA PHE A 75 -8.77 -6.70 -2.32
C PHE A 75 -7.79 -5.59 -1.89
N VAL A 76 -6.96 -5.84 -0.87
CA VAL A 76 -5.92 -4.89 -0.45
C VAL A 76 -4.95 -4.60 -1.59
N THR A 77 -4.54 -5.64 -2.32
CA THR A 77 -3.65 -5.50 -3.47
C THR A 77 -4.29 -4.64 -4.57
N LEU A 78 -5.57 -4.86 -4.87
CA LEU A 78 -6.34 -4.06 -5.82
C LEU A 78 -6.48 -2.60 -5.35
N ALA A 79 -6.79 -2.38 -4.07
CA ALA A 79 -6.93 -1.03 -3.51
C ALA A 79 -5.64 -0.21 -3.65
N ILE A 80 -4.48 -0.84 -3.38
CA ILE A 80 -3.18 -0.18 -3.56
C ILE A 80 -2.88 0.09 -5.04
N PHE A 81 -3.18 -0.86 -5.94
CA PHE A 81 -3.04 -0.66 -7.38
C PHE A 81 -3.90 0.52 -7.89
N LEU A 82 -5.14 0.63 -7.43
CA LEU A 82 -6.01 1.77 -7.73
C LEU A 82 -5.43 3.09 -7.20
N GLY A 83 -4.83 3.07 -6.00
CA GLY A 83 -4.07 4.21 -5.46
C GLY A 83 -2.91 4.62 -6.37
N GLY A 84 -2.15 3.65 -6.89
CA GLY A 84 -1.08 3.90 -7.85
C GLY A 84 -1.60 4.47 -9.18
N LEU A 85 -2.76 4.03 -9.67
CA LEU A 85 -3.40 4.62 -10.85
C LEU A 85 -3.78 6.09 -10.61
N ALA A 86 -4.33 6.39 -9.44
CA ALA A 86 -4.64 7.77 -9.05
C ALA A 86 -3.38 8.65 -8.98
N ARG A 87 -2.28 8.11 -8.43
CA ARG A 87 -0.98 8.81 -8.42
C ARG A 87 -0.37 8.96 -9.81
N LEU A 88 -0.49 7.96 -10.68
CA LEU A 88 -0.05 8.04 -12.06
C LEU A 88 -0.85 9.12 -12.82
N HIS A 89 -2.16 9.17 -12.62
CA HIS A 89 -3.00 10.25 -13.16
C HIS A 89 -2.55 11.62 -12.65
N SER A 90 -2.27 11.75 -11.34
CA SER A 90 -1.71 12.98 -10.77
C SER A 90 -0.36 13.35 -11.40
N TYR A 91 0.52 12.38 -11.64
CA TYR A 91 1.78 12.62 -12.33
C TYR A 91 1.55 13.20 -13.73
N LEU A 92 0.67 12.58 -14.50
CA LEU A 92 0.37 12.99 -15.87
C LEU A 92 -0.33 14.36 -15.97
N THR A 93 -1.00 14.82 -14.91
CA THR A 93 -1.84 16.04 -14.94
C THR A 93 -1.24 17.22 -14.17
N VAL A 94 -0.49 16.96 -13.10
CA VAL A 94 0.08 17.99 -12.21
C VAL A 94 1.60 18.04 -12.30
N GLY A 95 2.25 16.91 -12.62
CA GLY A 95 3.70 16.81 -12.75
C GLY A 95 4.32 15.74 -11.85
N ALA A 96 5.61 15.49 -12.05
CA ALA A 96 6.33 14.41 -11.37
C ALA A 96 6.45 14.68 -9.86
N PRO A 97 6.13 13.71 -8.99
CA PRO A 97 6.43 13.82 -7.56
C PRO A 97 7.92 13.56 -7.32
N ALA A 98 8.35 13.68 -6.06
CA ALA A 98 9.71 13.34 -5.65
C ALA A 98 10.10 11.91 -6.06
N PRO A 99 11.39 11.62 -6.33
CA PRO A 99 11.84 10.33 -6.83
C PRO A 99 11.41 9.13 -5.97
N GLU A 100 11.36 9.30 -4.66
CA GLU A 100 10.93 8.25 -3.71
C GLU A 100 9.45 7.90 -3.92
N MET A 101 8.61 8.89 -4.19
CA MET A 101 7.20 8.68 -4.52
C MET A 101 7.02 8.05 -5.91
N MET A 102 7.88 8.40 -6.87
CA MET A 102 7.89 7.74 -8.18
C MET A 102 8.22 6.25 -8.07
N ALA A 103 9.18 5.88 -7.22
CA ALA A 103 9.47 4.47 -6.92
C ALA A 103 8.24 3.77 -6.31
N GLY A 104 7.51 4.47 -5.43
CA GLY A 104 6.22 4.02 -4.90
C GLY A 104 5.20 3.69 -6.00
N ILE A 105 5.00 4.60 -6.97
CA ILE A 105 4.10 4.38 -8.11
C ILE A 105 4.50 3.11 -8.88
N GLY A 106 5.79 2.92 -9.15
CA GLY A 106 6.28 1.72 -9.84
C GLY A 106 5.94 0.43 -9.09
N ILE A 107 6.10 0.43 -7.77
CA ILE A 107 5.75 -0.72 -6.92
C ILE A 107 4.23 -0.96 -6.95
N GLU A 108 3.42 0.10 -6.83
CA GLU A 108 1.96 0.01 -6.86
C GLU A 108 1.45 -0.59 -8.17
N MET A 109 2.07 -0.22 -9.30
CA MET A 109 1.76 -0.78 -10.63
C MET A 109 2.17 -2.25 -10.78
N ALA A 110 3.20 -2.70 -10.06
CA ALA A 110 3.66 -4.08 -10.10
C ALA A 110 2.84 -5.02 -9.20
N LEU A 111 2.01 -4.50 -8.28
CA LEU A 111 1.28 -5.32 -7.31
C LEU A 111 0.34 -6.39 -7.90
N PRO A 112 -0.33 -6.21 -9.05
CA PRO A 112 -1.08 -7.30 -9.68
C PRO A 112 -0.24 -8.55 -9.97
N LEU A 113 1.08 -8.40 -10.20
CA LEU A 113 2.00 -9.53 -10.40
C LEU A 113 2.12 -10.38 -9.13
N VAL A 114 1.95 -9.79 -7.95
CA VAL A 114 1.95 -10.50 -6.66
C VAL A 114 0.73 -11.41 -6.55
N ILE A 115 -0.42 -11.04 -7.13
CA ILE A 115 -1.61 -11.91 -7.20
C ILE A 115 -1.35 -13.12 -8.10
N ILE A 116 -0.66 -12.91 -9.23
CA ILE A 116 -0.26 -14.00 -10.13
C ILE A 116 0.67 -14.96 -9.40
N TRP A 117 1.66 -14.42 -8.68
CA TRP A 117 2.57 -15.22 -7.85
C TRP A 117 1.81 -16.01 -6.78
N GLN A 118 0.92 -15.36 -6.03
CA GLN A 118 0.08 -15.99 -5.01
C GLN A 118 -0.76 -17.15 -5.60
N THR A 119 -1.35 -16.94 -6.78
CA THR A 119 -2.16 -17.96 -7.47
C THR A 119 -1.31 -19.14 -7.93
N ALA A 120 -0.10 -18.89 -8.43
CA ALA A 120 0.85 -19.94 -8.79
C ALA A 120 1.28 -20.77 -7.57
N LEU A 121 1.49 -20.12 -6.42
CA LEU A 121 1.81 -20.80 -5.16
C LEU A 121 0.65 -21.70 -4.69
N ALA A 122 -0.58 -21.19 -4.70
CA ALA A 122 -1.77 -21.95 -4.31
C ALA A 122 -1.96 -23.21 -5.18
N ARG A 123 -1.74 -23.10 -6.50
CA ARG A 123 -1.81 -24.24 -7.44
C ARG A 123 -0.72 -25.28 -7.19
N LYS A 124 0.50 -24.86 -6.82
CA LYS A 124 1.59 -25.79 -6.48
C LYS A 124 1.24 -26.60 -5.23
N THR A 125 0.77 -25.96 -4.17
CA THR A 125 0.36 -26.64 -2.93
C THR A 125 -0.74 -27.67 -3.18
N ALA A 126 -1.77 -27.32 -3.96
CA ALA A 126 -2.86 -28.23 -4.31
C ALA A 126 -2.42 -29.44 -5.14
N ARG A 127 -1.37 -29.29 -5.98
CA ARG A 127 -0.79 -30.38 -6.77
C ARG A 127 0.14 -31.29 -5.98
N SER A 128 0.74 -30.79 -4.90
CA SER A 128 1.69 -31.56 -4.06
C SER A 128 1.05 -32.43 -2.99
N GLY A 129 -0.29 -32.43 -2.86
CA GLY A 129 -1.04 -33.47 -2.13
C GLY A 129 -0.56 -33.80 -0.71
N VAL A 130 -0.24 -32.79 0.10
CA VAL A 130 -0.23 -32.89 1.57
C VAL A 130 -1.50 -32.27 2.11
#